data_AF-A0A285XRP6-F1
#
_entry.id   AF-A0A285XRP6-F1
#
_cell.length_a   1.000
_cell.length_b   1.000
_cell.length_c   1.000
_cell.angle_alpha   90.00
_cell.angle_beta   90.00
_cell.angle_gamma   90.00
#
_symmetry.space_group_name_H-M   'P 1'
#
loop_
_entity.id
_entity.type
_entity.pdbx_description
1 polymer ?
#
loop_
_entity_poly.entity_id
_entity_poly.type
_entity_poly.pdbx_seq_one_letter_code
_entity_poly.pdbx_strand_id
1 'polypeptide(L)'
;MRSHRPYDDGMTDGTVRSHAQGMAADKVLAATGRTPEDWYARIDAADGRTIGHPAIASWLVDQGVDSWWAQGVTIGYEQARGLRIPGQRSDGSFAVSASRQVPGDREAVLDEIVPVFTDAFGFPPTSERRGGKRPSARWTFPDRESVLLTTEDGSRAGTVRIAVQRERLTGPERMPDAKAELQGLLVGL
;
A
#
# COMPACT_ATOMS: atom_id res chain seq x y z
N MET A 1 -51.07 -0.17 5.11
CA MET A 1 -50.42 0.66 4.07
C MET A 1 -49.06 1.10 4.56
N ARG A 2 -48.00 0.34 4.23
CA ARG A 2 -46.61 0.77 4.43
C ARG A 2 -46.05 1.05 3.03
N SER A 3 -45.78 2.32 2.75
CA SER A 3 -45.20 2.76 1.49
C SER A 3 -43.74 2.33 1.43
N HIS A 4 -43.46 1.42 0.51
CA HIS A 4 -42.14 1.00 0.10
C HIS A 4 -41.57 2.08 -0.83
N ARG A 5 -40.48 2.76 -0.43
CA ARG A 5 -39.65 3.54 -1.36
C ARG A 5 -38.57 2.61 -1.92
N PRO A 6 -38.33 2.61 -3.24
CA PRO A 6 -37.29 1.78 -3.85
C PRO A 6 -35.90 2.36 -3.52
N TYR A 7 -34.96 1.49 -3.18
CA TYR A 7 -33.54 1.80 -3.21
C TYR A 7 -33.10 1.73 -4.68
N ASP A 8 -32.57 2.84 -5.16
CA ASP A 8 -31.94 2.96 -6.47
C ASP A 8 -30.56 2.29 -6.43
N ASP A 9 -30.33 1.41 -7.40
CA ASP A 9 -29.14 0.62 -7.63
C ASP A 9 -28.15 1.47 -8.44
N GLY A 10 -26.99 1.83 -7.87
CA GLY A 10 -25.97 2.49 -8.69
C GLY A 10 -24.80 3.13 -7.95
N MET A 11 -23.74 2.35 -7.72
CA MET A 11 -22.33 2.66 -8.04
C MET A 11 -21.39 1.85 -7.14
N THR A 12 -21.00 0.67 -7.62
CA THR A 12 -19.80 -0.02 -7.16
C THR A 12 -18.58 0.58 -7.88
N ASP A 13 -18.03 1.68 -7.36
CA ASP A 13 -16.68 2.14 -7.75
C ASP A 13 -15.63 1.24 -7.09
N GLY A 14 -15.40 0.09 -7.73
CA GLY A 14 -14.28 -0.80 -7.46
C GLY A 14 -12.96 -0.19 -7.94
N THR A 15 -12.49 0.85 -7.26
CA THR A 15 -11.12 1.32 -7.42
C THR A 15 -10.27 0.77 -6.27
N VAL A 16 -9.51 -0.29 -6.53
CA VAL A 16 -8.36 -0.67 -5.70
C VAL A 16 -7.32 0.44 -5.86
N ARG A 17 -7.43 1.50 -5.04
CA ARG A 17 -6.48 2.62 -5.04
C ARG A 17 -5.15 2.12 -4.49
N SER A 18 -4.13 2.17 -5.34
CA SER A 18 -2.73 2.02 -4.95
C SER A 18 -2.40 3.01 -3.83
N HIS A 19 -1.86 2.51 -2.73
CA HIS A 19 -1.59 3.26 -1.50
C HIS A 19 -0.41 4.27 -1.60
N ALA A 20 -0.16 4.85 -2.78
CA ALA A 20 1.02 5.69 -3.02
C ALA A 20 0.84 6.75 -4.13
N GLN A 21 -0.36 7.28 -4.33
CA GLN A 21 -0.50 8.60 -4.96
C GLN A 21 -0.88 9.58 -3.85
N GLY A 22 0.06 10.46 -3.50
CA GLY A 22 -0.17 11.54 -2.55
C GLY A 22 -1.48 12.25 -2.86
N MET A 23 -2.27 12.53 -1.81
CA MET A 23 -3.55 13.18 -1.96
C MET A 23 -3.41 14.44 -2.81
N ALA A 24 -3.99 14.46 -4.01
CA ALA A 24 -3.92 15.62 -4.89
C ALA A 24 -4.46 16.86 -4.15
N ALA A 25 -3.75 18.00 -4.24
CA ALA A 25 -4.02 19.19 -3.44
C ALA A 25 -5.49 19.67 -3.54
N ASP A 26 -6.07 19.62 -4.74
CA ASP A 26 -7.46 19.99 -4.99
C ASP A 26 -8.46 19.11 -4.23
N LYS A 27 -8.13 17.82 -4.03
CA LYS A 27 -8.98 16.90 -3.28
C LYS A 27 -8.91 17.16 -1.79
N VAL A 28 -7.73 17.51 -1.27
CA VAL A 28 -7.56 17.92 0.13
C VAL A 28 -8.32 19.22 0.39
N LEU A 29 -8.21 20.21 -0.51
CA LEU A 29 -8.96 21.46 -0.41
C LEU A 29 -10.47 21.23 -0.41
N ALA A 30 -10.98 20.45 -1.37
CA ALA A 30 -12.41 20.16 -1.47
C ALA A 30 -12.95 19.43 -0.24
N ALA A 31 -12.18 18.52 0.36
CA ALA A 31 -12.63 17.69 1.47
C ALA A 31 -12.44 18.33 2.84
N THR A 32 -11.41 19.17 3.02
CA THR A 32 -11.01 19.70 4.33
C THR A 32 -11.18 21.21 4.45
N GLY A 33 -11.52 21.89 3.34
CA GLY A 33 -11.66 23.34 3.27
C GLY A 33 -10.33 24.10 3.30
N ARG A 34 -9.18 23.41 3.25
CA ARG A 34 -7.84 24.04 3.25
C ARG A 34 -6.87 23.30 2.34
N THR A 35 -5.89 24.04 1.82
CA THR A 35 -4.82 23.45 1.03
C THR A 35 -3.91 22.58 1.92
N PRO A 36 -3.16 21.62 1.34
CA PRO A 36 -2.13 20.89 2.07
C PRO A 36 -1.14 21.82 2.78
N GLU A 37 -0.68 22.87 2.11
CA GLU A 37 0.29 23.84 2.65
C GLU A 37 -0.26 24.60 3.87
N ASP A 38 -1.54 24.99 3.82
CA ASP A 38 -2.22 25.63 4.95
C ASP A 38 -2.33 24.70 6.16
N TRP A 39 -2.57 23.40 5.93
CA TRP A 39 -2.56 22.42 7.00
C TRP A 39 -1.15 22.24 7.56
N TYR A 40 -0.14 22.14 6.71
CA TYR A 40 1.24 21.93 7.14
C TYR A 40 1.75 23.10 8.00
N ALA A 41 1.40 24.33 7.64
CA ALA A 41 1.73 25.50 8.45
C ALA A 41 1.07 25.46 9.84
N ARG A 42 -0.19 25.01 9.94
CA ARG A 42 -0.87 24.88 11.24
C ARG A 42 -0.32 23.73 12.08
N ILE A 43 0.01 22.62 11.43
CA ILE A 43 0.64 21.47 12.10
C ILE A 43 2.01 21.89 12.65
N ASP A 44 2.82 22.63 11.88
CA ASP A 44 4.08 23.21 12.38
C ASP A 44 3.86 24.12 13.60
N ALA A 45 2.80 24.95 13.59
CA ALA A 45 2.45 25.83 14.72
C ALA A 45 1.92 25.09 15.96
N ALA A 46 1.48 23.84 15.81
CA ALA A 46 1.03 22.97 16.87
C ALA A 46 2.11 21.95 17.30
N ASP A 47 3.39 22.29 17.10
CA ASP A 47 4.54 21.42 17.40
C ASP A 47 4.52 20.06 16.68
N GLY A 48 3.93 20.01 15.48
CA GLY A 48 3.79 18.80 14.67
C GLY A 48 5.07 18.00 14.45
N ARG A 49 6.22 18.67 14.45
CA ARG A 49 7.54 18.04 14.29
C ARG A 49 7.93 17.13 15.47
N THR A 50 7.30 17.29 16.63
CA THR A 50 7.71 16.61 17.87
C THR A 50 6.61 15.76 18.50
N ILE A 51 5.34 16.05 18.23
CA ILE A 51 4.20 15.32 18.82
C ILE A 51 3.94 13.94 18.16
N GLY A 52 4.47 13.73 16.95
CA GLY A 52 4.40 12.46 16.22
C GLY A 52 3.05 12.16 15.55
N HIS A 53 3.06 11.17 14.66
CA HIS A 53 1.96 10.82 13.76
C HIS A 53 0.57 10.75 14.43
N PRO A 54 0.37 9.96 15.50
CA PRO A 54 -0.98 9.77 16.07
C PRO A 54 -1.52 11.07 16.67
N ALA A 55 -0.64 11.92 17.23
CA ALA A 55 -1.03 13.19 17.82
C ALA A 55 -1.39 14.22 16.74
N ILE A 56 -0.66 14.27 15.61
CA ILE A 56 -1.03 15.13 14.47
C ILE A 56 -2.40 14.72 13.91
N ALA A 57 -2.61 13.42 13.70
CA ALA A 57 -3.88 12.92 13.16
C ALA A 57 -5.06 13.21 14.10
N SER A 58 -4.88 13.02 15.42
CA SER A 58 -5.88 13.39 16.42
C SER A 58 -6.15 14.89 16.41
N TRP A 59 -5.10 15.72 16.40
CA TRP A 59 -5.22 17.17 16.37
C TRP A 59 -6.01 17.66 15.15
N LEU A 60 -5.77 17.07 13.96
CA LEU A 60 -6.53 17.38 12.75
C LEU A 60 -8.02 17.02 12.88
N VAL A 61 -8.34 15.88 13.50
CA VAL A 61 -9.73 15.51 13.79
C VAL A 61 -10.37 16.52 14.73
N ASP A 62 -9.65 17.00 15.74
CA ASP A 62 -10.12 18.07 16.63
C ASP A 62 -10.33 19.40 15.90
N GLN A 63 -9.63 19.63 14.77
CA GLN A 63 -9.87 20.76 13.87
C GLN A 63 -11.06 20.55 12.91
N GLY A 64 -11.78 19.44 13.01
CA GLY A 64 -12.94 19.11 12.18
C GLY A 64 -12.61 18.41 10.86
N VAL A 65 -11.38 17.90 10.69
CA VAL A 65 -11.02 17.09 9.52
C VAL A 65 -11.51 15.66 9.72
N ASP A 66 -12.22 15.12 8.74
CA ASP A 66 -12.61 13.70 8.78
C ASP A 66 -11.38 12.78 8.95
N SER A 67 -11.54 11.73 9.75
CA SER A 67 -10.45 10.85 10.19
C SER A 67 -9.63 10.26 9.04
N TRP A 68 -10.27 9.95 7.90
CA TRP A 68 -9.56 9.44 6.73
C TRP A 68 -8.66 10.50 6.11
N TRP A 69 -9.15 11.73 5.97
CA TRP A 69 -8.38 12.86 5.45
C TRP A 69 -7.27 13.28 6.43
N ALA A 70 -7.53 13.24 7.73
CA ALA A 70 -6.56 13.57 8.77
C ALA A 70 -5.30 12.69 8.67
N GLN A 71 -5.48 11.38 8.43
CA GLN A 71 -4.37 10.44 8.23
C GLN A 71 -3.49 10.83 7.04
N GLY A 72 -4.08 11.10 5.88
CA GLY A 72 -3.27 11.42 4.70
C GLY A 72 -2.67 12.83 4.71
N VAL A 73 -3.34 13.81 5.31
CA VAL A 73 -2.74 15.14 5.57
C VAL A 73 -1.53 15.00 6.50
N THR A 74 -1.63 14.15 7.55
CA THR A 74 -0.50 13.84 8.43
C THR A 74 0.65 13.20 7.67
N ILE A 75 0.39 12.18 6.84
CA ILE A 75 1.43 11.54 6.03
C ILE A 75 2.11 12.54 5.09
N GLY A 76 1.33 13.37 4.40
CA GLY A 76 1.87 14.38 3.50
C GLY A 76 2.71 15.42 4.23
N TYR A 77 2.29 15.85 5.43
CA TYR A 77 3.06 16.74 6.29
C TYR A 77 4.42 16.12 6.66
N GLU A 78 4.41 14.88 7.14
CA GLU A 78 5.63 14.17 7.54
C GLU A 78 6.60 14.01 6.37
N GLN A 79 6.09 13.71 5.17
CA GLN A 79 6.91 13.65 3.95
C GLN A 79 7.47 15.02 3.57
N ALA A 80 6.65 16.07 3.60
CA ALA A 80 7.04 17.44 3.28
C ALA A 80 8.03 18.05 4.28
N ARG A 81 8.18 17.45 5.46
CA ARG A 81 9.14 17.85 6.51
C ARG A 81 10.30 16.86 6.67
N GLY A 82 10.37 15.81 5.85
CA GLY A 82 11.40 14.78 5.94
C GLY A 82 11.32 13.93 7.21
N LEU A 83 10.18 13.96 7.92
CA LEU A 83 9.93 13.17 9.13
C LEU A 83 9.58 11.72 8.80
N ARG A 84 9.13 11.45 7.58
CA ARG A 84 8.80 10.11 7.08
C ARG A 84 9.21 9.95 5.64
N ILE A 85 9.92 8.87 5.34
CA ILE A 85 10.24 8.50 3.95
C ILE A 85 9.13 7.54 3.46
N PRO A 86 8.57 7.73 2.25
CA PRO A 86 7.64 6.77 1.66
C PRO A 86 8.19 5.34 1.73
N GLY A 87 7.37 4.37 2.17
CA GLY A 87 7.79 2.98 2.38
C GLY A 87 8.42 2.68 3.74
N GLN A 88 8.75 3.68 4.55
CA GLN A 88 9.23 3.49 5.92
C GLN A 88 8.11 2.99 6.84
N ARG A 89 8.44 2.01 7.67
CA ARG A 89 7.60 1.36 8.70
C ARG A 89 7.88 1.98 10.08
N SER A 90 7.00 1.71 11.04
CA SER A 90 7.12 2.24 12.41
C SER A 90 8.37 1.73 13.15
N ASP A 91 8.91 0.58 12.74
CA ASP A 91 10.16 0.02 13.26
C ASP A 91 11.42 0.57 12.57
N GLY A 92 11.26 1.57 11.69
CA GLY A 92 12.34 2.20 10.93
C GLY A 92 12.77 1.44 9.67
N SER A 93 12.24 0.24 9.44
CA SER A 93 12.52 -0.53 8.22
C SER A 93 11.73 -0.01 7.02
N PHE A 94 12.09 -0.47 5.82
CA PHE A 94 11.42 -0.06 4.58
C PHE A 94 10.73 -1.23 3.89
N ALA A 95 9.70 -0.91 3.11
CA ALA A 95 8.99 -1.88 2.28
C ALA A 95 8.65 -1.30 0.90
N VAL A 96 8.70 -2.15 -0.11
CA VAL A 96 8.26 -1.86 -1.47
C VAL A 96 7.32 -2.95 -1.95
N SER A 97 6.43 -2.60 -2.88
CA SER A 97 5.53 -3.57 -3.49
C SER A 97 5.47 -3.40 -5.01
N ALA A 98 5.19 -4.50 -5.68
CA ALA A 98 4.96 -4.57 -7.12
C ALA A 98 3.72 -5.41 -7.44
N SER A 99 3.03 -4.91 -8.47
CA SER A 99 1.73 -5.28 -9.00
C SER A 99 1.70 -5.89 -10.41
N ARG A 100 1.13 -7.06 -10.68
CA ARG A 100 0.72 -7.41 -12.07
C ARG A 100 -0.63 -8.11 -12.13
N GLN A 101 -1.38 -7.87 -13.20
CA GLN A 101 -2.57 -8.66 -13.53
C GLN A 101 -2.29 -9.57 -14.72
N VAL A 102 -2.72 -10.82 -14.61
CA VAL A 102 -2.59 -11.86 -15.64
C VAL A 102 -3.91 -12.63 -15.75
N PRO A 103 -4.24 -13.23 -16.90
CA PRO A 103 -5.35 -14.17 -16.98
C PRO A 103 -5.03 -15.46 -16.20
N GLY A 104 -6.05 -16.12 -15.65
CA GLY A 104 -5.88 -17.47 -15.08
C GLY A 104 -6.62 -17.72 -13.77
N ASP A 105 -6.18 -18.78 -13.08
CA ASP A 105 -6.62 -19.14 -11.73
C ASP A 105 -5.51 -18.84 -10.71
N ARG A 106 -5.89 -18.49 -9.48
CA ARG A 106 -4.95 -18.05 -8.45
C ARG A 106 -3.89 -19.09 -8.11
N GLU A 107 -4.25 -20.37 -8.06
CA GLU A 107 -3.30 -21.42 -7.71
C GLU A 107 -2.39 -21.76 -8.88
N ALA A 108 -2.95 -21.86 -10.09
CA ALA A 108 -2.16 -22.09 -11.30
C ALA A 108 -1.14 -20.96 -11.52
N VAL A 109 -1.56 -19.70 -11.36
CA VAL A 109 -0.65 -18.55 -11.46
C VAL A 109 0.39 -18.56 -10.33
N LEU A 110 0.04 -19.01 -9.13
CA LEU A 110 1.00 -19.16 -8.04
C LEU A 110 2.06 -20.22 -8.37
N ASP A 111 1.64 -21.36 -8.92
CA ASP A 111 2.54 -22.45 -9.34
C ASP A 111 3.50 -22.03 -10.44
N GLU A 112 3.07 -21.14 -11.33
CA GLU A 112 3.91 -20.61 -12.40
C GLU A 112 4.94 -19.59 -11.92
N ILE A 113 4.56 -18.68 -11.01
CA ILE A 113 5.43 -17.58 -10.60
C ILE A 113 6.40 -17.95 -9.46
N VAL A 114 6.06 -18.92 -8.61
CA VAL A 114 6.95 -19.33 -7.49
C VAL A 114 8.31 -19.84 -7.99
N PRO A 115 8.42 -20.65 -9.06
CA PRO A 115 9.70 -21.04 -9.65
C PRO A 115 10.54 -19.85 -10.13
N VAL A 116 9.93 -18.83 -10.74
CA VAL A 116 10.63 -17.62 -11.22
C VAL A 116 11.32 -16.91 -10.06
N PHE A 117 10.62 -16.73 -8.94
CA PHE A 117 11.18 -16.12 -7.73
C PHE A 117 12.21 -17.03 -7.04
N THR A 118 11.99 -18.35 -7.05
CA THR A 118 12.92 -19.32 -6.48
C THR A 118 14.26 -19.33 -7.20
N ASP A 119 14.23 -19.31 -8.53
CA ASP A 119 15.45 -19.23 -9.37
C ASP A 119 16.19 -17.92 -9.12
N ALA A 120 15.48 -16.79 -9.13
CA ALA A 120 16.07 -15.48 -8.89
C ALA A 120 16.71 -15.33 -7.49
N PHE A 121 16.08 -15.89 -6.46
CA PHE A 121 16.59 -15.82 -5.10
C PHE A 121 17.60 -16.93 -4.77
N GLY A 122 17.63 -18.01 -5.55
CA GLY A 122 18.50 -19.16 -5.35
C GLY A 122 18.07 -20.11 -4.22
N PHE A 123 16.85 -19.97 -3.68
CA PHE A 123 16.31 -20.86 -2.64
C PHE A 123 14.78 -20.90 -2.66
N PRO A 124 14.16 -22.03 -2.22
CA PRO A 124 12.71 -22.18 -2.21
C PRO A 124 12.04 -21.29 -1.15
N PRO A 125 10.73 -21.03 -1.27
CA PRO A 125 10.01 -20.27 -0.25
C PRO A 125 10.11 -20.94 1.13
N THR A 126 10.35 -20.11 2.14
CA THR A 126 10.35 -20.52 3.56
C THR A 126 8.97 -20.91 4.08
N SER A 127 7.90 -20.45 3.42
CA SER A 127 6.53 -20.90 3.72
C SER A 127 5.61 -20.68 2.51
N GLU A 128 4.65 -21.57 2.32
CA GLU A 128 3.59 -21.44 1.32
C GLU A 128 2.22 -21.65 1.96
N ARG A 129 1.20 -21.01 1.40
CA ARG A 129 -0.21 -21.25 1.73
C ARG A 129 -0.99 -21.46 0.44
N ARG A 130 -1.68 -22.59 0.36
CA ARG A 130 -2.57 -22.97 -0.74
C ARG A 130 -4.03 -22.83 -0.31
N GLY A 131 -4.93 -22.72 -1.27
CA GLY A 131 -6.35 -22.50 -1.04
C GLY A 131 -6.70 -21.10 -0.52
N GLY A 132 -8.01 -20.89 -0.36
CA GLY A 132 -8.56 -19.65 0.15
C GLY A 132 -8.52 -18.49 -0.86
N LYS A 133 -8.81 -17.28 -0.39
CA LYS A 133 -8.91 -16.11 -1.27
C LYS A 133 -7.55 -15.58 -1.76
N ARG A 134 -6.48 -15.94 -1.05
CA ARG A 134 -5.12 -15.42 -1.24
C ARG A 134 -4.04 -16.48 -1.03
N PRO A 135 -3.88 -17.44 -1.97
CA PRO A 135 -2.70 -18.29 -2.00
C PRO A 135 -1.42 -17.44 -1.99
N SER A 136 -0.35 -17.95 -1.37
CA SER A 136 0.86 -17.17 -1.16
C SER A 136 2.12 -18.00 -1.00
N ALA A 137 3.26 -17.39 -1.29
CA ALA A 137 4.60 -17.89 -1.02
C ALA A 137 5.44 -16.80 -0.37
N ARG A 138 6.28 -17.16 0.60
CA ARG A 138 7.17 -16.23 1.30
C ARG A 138 8.60 -16.75 1.32
N TRP A 139 9.52 -15.87 0.96
CA TRP A 139 10.96 -16.04 1.15
C TRP A 139 11.42 -15.16 2.30
N THR A 140 12.12 -15.74 3.26
CA THR A 140 12.75 -15.01 4.36
C THR A 140 14.25 -15.19 4.23
N PHE A 141 14.97 -14.09 4.02
CA PHE A 141 16.40 -14.07 3.83
C PHE A 141 17.14 -14.13 5.18
N PRO A 142 18.44 -14.50 5.22
CA PRO A 142 19.21 -14.58 6.47
C PRO A 142 19.28 -13.25 7.25
N ASP A 143 19.24 -12.12 6.56
CA ASP A 143 19.22 -10.77 7.13
C ASP A 143 17.84 -10.36 7.67
N ARG A 144 16.85 -11.26 7.58
CA ARG A 144 15.43 -11.08 7.94
C ARG A 144 14.64 -10.20 6.98
N GLU A 145 15.22 -9.74 5.87
CA GLU A 145 14.41 -9.26 4.75
C GLU A 145 13.46 -10.37 4.32
N SER A 146 12.31 -10.00 3.77
CA SER A 146 11.38 -11.00 3.26
C SER A 146 10.62 -10.52 2.05
N VAL A 147 10.35 -11.46 1.15
CA VAL A 147 9.47 -11.27 0.01
C VAL A 147 8.22 -12.10 0.24
N LEU A 148 7.05 -11.46 0.25
CA LEU A 148 5.74 -12.11 0.26
C LEU A 148 5.09 -11.92 -1.10
N LEU A 149 4.82 -13.03 -1.79
CA LEU A 149 4.02 -13.08 -3.00
C LEU A 149 2.64 -13.62 -2.66
N THR A 150 1.60 -12.97 -3.17
CA THR A 150 0.20 -13.39 -3.06
C THR A 150 -0.47 -13.36 -4.41
N THR A 151 -1.29 -14.36 -4.71
CA THR A 151 -2.23 -14.33 -5.83
C THR A 151 -3.65 -14.13 -5.31
N GLU A 152 -4.40 -13.21 -5.90
CA GLU A 152 -5.79 -12.95 -5.55
C GLU A 152 -6.63 -12.68 -6.80
N ASP A 153 -7.96 -12.69 -6.65
CA ASP A 153 -8.85 -12.41 -7.77
C ASP A 153 -8.57 -11.01 -8.31
N GLY A 154 -8.39 -10.91 -9.62
CA GLY A 154 -8.09 -9.66 -10.30
C GLY A 154 -9.30 -8.74 -10.34
N SER A 155 -9.06 -7.50 -10.78
CA SER A 155 -10.13 -6.49 -10.91
C SER A 155 -11.08 -6.78 -12.06
N ARG A 156 -10.76 -7.76 -12.92
CA ARG A 156 -11.60 -8.23 -14.03
C ARG A 156 -11.88 -9.71 -13.86
N ALA A 157 -13.06 -10.16 -14.27
CA ALA A 157 -13.39 -11.57 -14.28
C ALA A 157 -12.36 -12.37 -15.10
N GLY A 158 -11.94 -13.53 -14.58
CA GLY A 158 -10.94 -14.40 -15.23
C GLY A 158 -9.50 -13.89 -15.16
N THR A 159 -9.23 -12.84 -14.38
CA THR A 159 -7.88 -12.36 -14.12
C THR A 159 -7.47 -12.61 -12.67
N VAL A 160 -6.17 -12.72 -12.46
CA VAL A 160 -5.50 -12.86 -11.17
C VAL A 160 -4.57 -11.67 -10.99
N ARG A 161 -4.62 -11.06 -9.81
CA ARG A 161 -3.61 -10.10 -9.37
C ARG A 161 -2.50 -10.83 -8.63
N ILE A 162 -1.27 -10.67 -9.11
CA ILE A 162 -0.06 -11.06 -8.42
C ILE A 162 0.46 -9.83 -7.71
N ALA A 163 0.44 -9.85 -6.38
CA ALA A 163 1.01 -8.80 -5.55
C ALA A 163 2.23 -9.34 -4.83
N VAL A 164 3.33 -8.60 -4.90
CA VAL A 164 4.58 -8.95 -4.23
C VAL A 164 5.02 -7.80 -3.37
N GLN A 165 5.44 -8.09 -2.14
CA GLN A 165 5.95 -7.11 -1.19
C GLN A 165 7.32 -7.56 -0.68
N ARG A 166 8.31 -6.68 -0.78
CA ARG A 166 9.59 -6.82 -0.07
C ARG A 166 9.55 -5.98 1.19
N GLU A 167 9.86 -6.59 2.31
CA GLU A 167 9.76 -6.00 3.65
C GLU A 167 11.09 -6.06 4.37
N ARG A 168 11.22 -5.22 5.41
CA ARG A 168 12.38 -5.11 6.29
C ARG A 168 13.67 -4.70 5.58
N LEU A 169 13.54 -3.99 4.46
CA LEU A 169 14.68 -3.38 3.78
C LEU A 169 15.39 -2.46 4.77
N THR A 170 16.71 -2.62 4.87
CA THR A 170 17.55 -1.73 5.67
C THR A 170 17.97 -0.55 4.80
N GLY A 171 17.40 0.62 5.08
CA GLY A 171 17.72 1.86 4.39
C GLY A 171 16.84 2.16 3.16
N PRO A 172 16.52 3.45 2.90
CA PRO A 172 15.70 3.87 1.76
C PRO A 172 16.39 3.68 0.41
N GLU A 173 17.72 3.70 0.36
CA GLU A 173 18.53 3.54 -0.85
C GLU A 173 18.34 2.19 -1.54
N ARG A 174 17.90 1.17 -0.79
CA ARG A 174 17.61 -0.17 -1.31
C ARG A 174 16.27 -0.25 -2.03
N MET A 175 15.35 0.69 -1.77
CA MET A 175 13.99 0.62 -2.27
C MET A 175 13.87 0.65 -3.80
N PRO A 176 14.60 1.52 -4.54
CA PRO A 176 14.53 1.54 -5.99
C PRO A 176 14.95 0.20 -6.61
N ASP A 177 16.09 -0.34 -6.18
CA ASP A 177 16.63 -1.61 -6.70
C ASP A 177 15.71 -2.78 -6.35
N ALA A 178 15.26 -2.85 -5.09
CA ALA A 178 14.31 -3.86 -4.65
C ALA A 178 13.00 -3.80 -5.45
N LYS A 179 12.49 -2.61 -5.74
CA LYS A 179 11.27 -2.44 -6.53
C LYS A 179 11.49 -2.86 -7.99
N ALA A 180 12.63 -2.48 -8.59
CA ALA A 180 12.98 -2.83 -9.95
C ALA A 180 13.13 -4.36 -10.12
N GLU A 181 13.77 -5.02 -9.16
CA GLU A 181 13.89 -6.48 -9.10
C GLU A 181 12.50 -7.14 -9.09
N LEU A 182 11.61 -6.74 -8.18
CA LEU A 182 10.24 -7.28 -8.13
C LEU A 182 9.48 -7.05 -9.43
N GLN A 183 9.61 -5.87 -10.05
CA GLN A 183 8.96 -5.56 -11.32
C GLN A 183 9.52 -6.43 -12.45
N GLY A 184 10.83 -6.65 -12.51
CA GLY A 184 11.47 -7.52 -13.49
C GLY A 184 10.99 -8.97 -13.37
N LEU A 185 10.90 -9.49 -12.16
CA LEU A 185 10.41 -10.86 -11.92
C LEU A 185 8.94 -11.04 -12.30
N LEU A 186 8.12 -10.01 -12.12
CA LEU A 186 6.72 -10.04 -12.55
C LEU A 186 6.56 -10.01 -14.07
N VAL A 187 7.57 -9.59 -14.85
CA VAL A 187 7.54 -9.59 -16.32
C VAL A 187 7.74 -11.01 -16.89
N GLY A 188 8.32 -11.93 -16.12
CA GLY A 188 8.61 -13.31 -16.54
C GLY A 188 7.39 -14.22 -16.78
N LEU A 189 6.18 -13.68 -16.64
CA LEU A 189 4.89 -14.30 -16.99
C LEU A 189 4.32 -13.75 -18.29
#